data_AF-A0A373NR37-F1
#
_entry.id   AF-A0A373NR37-F1
#
_cell.length_a   1.000
_cell.length_b   1.000
_cell.length_c   1.000
_cell.angle_alpha   90.00
_cell.angle_beta   90.00
_cell.angle_gamma   90.00
#
_symmetry.space_group_name_H-M   'P 1'
#
loop_
_entity.id
_entity.type
_entity.pdbx_description
1 polymer ?
#
loop_
_entity_poly.entity_id
_entity_poly.type
_entity_poly.pdbx_seq_one_letter_code
_entity_poly.pdbx_strand_id
1 'polypeptide(L)'
;MSKSVLVFDTPKNCYDCPFGTEYCGNLEYEGRCELADCLDYDAILMTEEHYDCESKSRPDWCPLMDLPEKDNGDYPANTFDAGFAEWWNQCIDEITGEVK
;
A
#
# COMPACT_ATOMS: atom_id res chain seq x y z
N MET A 1 -3.76 -10.53 -21.26
CA MET A 1 -3.24 -10.78 -19.91
C MET A 1 -4.32 -10.37 -18.94
N SER A 2 -4.69 -11.25 -18.02
CA SER A 2 -5.59 -10.89 -16.93
C SER A 2 -4.83 -10.03 -15.92
N LYS A 3 -5.49 -9.04 -15.34
CA LYS A 3 -4.95 -8.24 -14.24
C LYS A 3 -5.50 -8.77 -12.92
N SER A 4 -4.73 -8.65 -11.86
CA SER A 4 -5.11 -9.04 -10.50
C SER A 4 -4.98 -7.83 -9.58
N VAL A 5 -5.83 -7.75 -8.57
CA VAL A 5 -5.78 -6.74 -7.51
C VAL A 5 -5.79 -7.48 -6.17
N LEU A 6 -4.95 -7.06 -5.24
CA LEU A 6 -4.90 -7.56 -3.86
C LEU A 6 -5.29 -6.41 -2.93
N VAL A 7 -6.30 -6.63 -2.09
CA VAL A 7 -6.82 -5.61 -1.15
C VAL A 7 -6.76 -6.19 0.26
N PHE A 8 -6.10 -5.48 1.15
CA PHE A 8 -5.95 -5.82 2.56
C PHE A 8 -5.60 -4.54 3.34
N ASP A 9 -5.71 -4.59 4.66
CA ASP A 9 -5.34 -3.47 5.51
C ASP A 9 -3.86 -3.16 5.37
N THR A 10 -3.54 -1.91 5.03
CA THR A 10 -2.16 -1.47 4.92
C THR A 10 -1.42 -1.65 6.26
N PRO A 11 -0.28 -2.35 6.29
CA PRO A 11 0.50 -2.54 7.51
C PRO A 11 1.19 -1.24 7.92
N LYS A 12 1.28 -1.00 9.24
CA LYS A 12 1.86 0.23 9.81
C LYS A 12 3.38 0.32 9.64
N ASN A 13 4.02 -0.83 9.66
CA ASN A 13 5.46 -1.00 9.47
C ASN A 13 5.70 -2.28 8.65
N CYS A 14 6.95 -2.54 8.30
CA CYS A 14 7.28 -3.70 7.48
C CYS A 14 7.47 -4.99 8.29
N TYR A 15 7.54 -4.92 9.62
CA TYR A 15 7.58 -6.09 10.49
C TYR A 15 6.27 -6.89 10.40
N ASP A 16 5.13 -6.20 10.44
CA ASP A 16 3.80 -6.81 10.30
C ASP A 16 3.37 -7.02 8.83
N CYS A 17 4.24 -6.66 7.87
CA CYS A 17 3.91 -6.72 6.45
C CYS A 17 4.10 -8.14 5.90
N PRO A 18 3.11 -8.72 5.18
CA PRO A 18 3.25 -10.06 4.59
C PRO A 18 4.32 -10.15 3.49
N PHE A 19 4.87 -9.02 3.06
CA PHE A 19 5.95 -8.93 2.06
C PHE A 19 7.30 -8.52 2.66
N GLY A 20 7.37 -8.33 3.98
CA GLY A 20 8.63 -8.12 4.69
C GLY A 20 9.26 -9.47 5.02
N THR A 21 10.52 -9.68 4.64
CA THR A 21 11.27 -10.89 4.96
C THR A 21 12.52 -10.58 5.76
N GLU A 22 12.80 -11.40 6.77
CA GLU A 22 14.02 -11.34 7.56
C GLU A 22 15.02 -12.34 6.98
N TYR A 23 16.19 -11.85 6.55
CA TYR A 23 17.31 -12.72 6.24
C TYR A 23 18.36 -12.65 7.34
N CYS A 24 18.47 -13.72 8.12
CA CYS A 24 19.61 -13.91 9.03
C CYS A 24 20.84 -14.34 8.22
N GLY A 25 21.62 -13.38 7.75
CA GLY A 25 22.93 -13.58 7.15
C GLY A 25 24.03 -13.82 8.20
N ASN A 26 25.25 -14.11 7.74
CA ASN A 26 26.39 -14.42 8.63
C ASN A 26 26.95 -13.21 9.41
N LEU A 27 26.53 -11.96 9.12
CA LEU A 27 27.13 -10.76 9.71
C LEU A 27 26.18 -9.59 10.06
N GLU A 28 24.91 -9.58 9.62
CA GLU A 28 23.97 -8.50 9.94
C GLU A 28 22.51 -8.98 9.75
N TYR A 29 21.59 -8.43 10.54
CA TYR A 29 20.14 -8.60 10.34
C TYR A 29 19.71 -7.68 9.19
N GLU A 30 19.40 -8.25 8.03
CA GLU A 30 18.91 -7.49 6.87
C GLU A 30 17.42 -7.77 6.66
N GLY A 31 16.59 -6.74 6.79
CA GLY A 31 15.23 -6.77 6.30
C GLY A 31 15.20 -6.67 4.78
N ARG A 32 14.27 -7.35 4.13
CA ARG A 32 14.02 -7.24 2.69
C ARG A 32 12.54 -7.02 2.40
N CYS A 33 12.27 -6.37 1.27
CA CYS A 33 10.91 -6.19 0.76
C CYS A 33 10.74 -6.95 -0.56
N GLU A 34 9.96 -8.02 -0.53
CA GLU A 34 9.73 -8.88 -1.70
C GLU A 34 9.05 -8.13 -2.86
N LEU A 35 8.22 -7.12 -2.53
CA LEU A 35 7.59 -6.26 -3.54
C LEU A 35 8.59 -5.31 -4.20
N ALA A 36 9.57 -4.80 -3.43
CA ALA A 36 10.58 -3.92 -3.97
C ALA A 36 11.50 -4.67 -4.95
N ASP A 37 11.89 -5.90 -4.58
CA ASP A 37 12.69 -6.79 -5.43
C ASP A 37 11.96 -7.10 -6.75
N CYS A 38 10.65 -7.39 -6.69
CA CYS A 38 9.82 -7.61 -7.88
C CYS A 38 9.71 -6.39 -8.80
N LEU A 39 9.93 -5.18 -8.27
CA LEU A 39 9.81 -3.92 -9.00
C LEU A 39 11.17 -3.33 -9.41
N ASP A 40 12.26 -4.10 -9.28
CA ASP A 40 13.63 -3.69 -9.61
C ASP A 40 14.12 -2.48 -8.78
N TYR A 41 13.56 -2.31 -7.58
CA TYR A 41 14.17 -1.49 -6.54
C TYR A 41 15.23 -2.32 -5.79
N ASP A 42 16.18 -1.67 -5.11
CA ASP A 42 17.14 -2.39 -4.27
C ASP A 42 16.36 -3.28 -3.27
N ALA A 43 16.79 -4.52 -3.04
CA ALA A 43 16.07 -5.41 -2.12
C ALA A 43 16.45 -5.12 -0.65
N ILE A 44 17.55 -4.41 -0.41
CA ILE A 44 18.10 -4.05 0.91
C ILE A 44 17.62 -2.65 1.33
N LEU A 45 16.31 -2.39 1.22
CA LEU A 45 15.76 -1.06 1.52
C LEU A 45 15.31 -0.89 2.97
N MET A 46 15.49 -1.92 3.79
CA MET A 46 15.01 -1.95 5.16
C MET A 46 16.16 -1.78 6.15
N THR A 47 16.23 -0.59 6.75
CA THR A 47 17.03 -0.32 7.94
C THR A 47 16.32 -0.88 9.17
N GLU A 48 17.06 -1.13 10.28
CA GLU A 48 16.47 -1.62 11.54
C GLU A 48 15.28 -0.75 12.01
N GLU A 49 15.30 0.56 11.75
CA GLU A 49 14.22 1.48 12.09
C GLU A 49 12.87 1.17 11.41
N HIS A 50 12.85 0.42 10.31
CA HIS A 50 11.68 0.08 9.51
C HIS A 50 11.22 -1.38 9.66
N TYR A 51 12.11 -2.26 10.10
CA TYR A 51 11.84 -3.71 10.22
C TYR A 51 11.81 -4.23 11.66
N ASP A 52 12.31 -3.48 12.64
CA ASP A 52 12.18 -3.90 14.03
C ASP A 52 10.71 -3.96 14.47
N CYS A 53 10.39 -4.83 15.43
CA CYS A 53 9.09 -4.88 16.08
C CYS A 53 8.73 -3.55 16.77
N GLU A 54 9.73 -2.73 17.13
CA GLU A 54 9.56 -1.36 17.62
C GLU A 54 9.50 -0.30 16.50
N SER A 55 9.58 -0.72 15.23
CA SER A 55 9.53 0.18 14.09
C SER A 55 8.26 1.02 14.09
N LYS A 56 8.45 2.33 13.94
CA LYS A 56 7.39 3.33 14.07
C LYS A 56 6.60 3.55 12.79
N SER A 57 7.20 3.26 11.63
CA SER A 57 6.59 3.62 10.35
C SER A 57 7.17 2.87 9.16
N ARG A 58 6.31 2.69 8.17
CA ARG A 58 6.66 2.31 6.80
C ARG A 58 7.54 3.37 6.12
N PRO A 59 8.51 2.98 5.29
CA PRO A 59 9.31 3.92 4.51
C PRO A 59 8.50 4.61 3.39
N ASP A 60 8.86 5.85 3.05
CA ASP A 60 8.16 6.67 2.05
C ASP A 60 8.17 6.07 0.64
N TRP A 61 9.19 5.28 0.31
CA TRP A 61 9.34 4.64 -1.00
C TRP A 61 8.52 3.35 -1.13
N CYS A 62 7.81 2.91 -0.09
CA CYS A 62 7.15 1.60 -0.07
C CYS A 62 6.23 1.39 -1.29
N PRO A 63 6.33 0.25 -1.99
CA PRO A 63 5.49 -0.03 -3.16
C PRO A 63 3.99 -0.19 -2.85
N LEU A 64 3.65 -0.52 -1.60
CA LEU A 64 2.26 -0.61 -1.15
C LEU A 64 1.72 0.81 -0.97
N MET A 65 0.96 1.29 -1.95
CA MET A 65 0.25 2.56 -1.81
C MET A 65 -1.13 2.32 -1.20
N ASP A 66 -1.54 3.26 -0.35
CA ASP A 66 -2.89 3.25 0.18
C ASP A 66 -3.90 3.46 -0.95
N LEU A 67 -5.08 2.88 -0.78
CA LEU A 67 -6.17 3.15 -1.70
C LEU A 67 -6.49 4.65 -1.65
N PRO A 68 -6.76 5.30 -2.79
CA PRO A 68 -7.19 6.69 -2.78
C PRO A 68 -8.42 6.90 -1.88
N GLU A 69 -8.49 8.09 -1.29
CA GLU A 69 -9.66 8.49 -0.51
C GLU A 69 -10.88 8.73 -1.41
N LYS A 70 -12.07 8.47 -0.85
CA LYS A 70 -13.33 8.83 -1.48
C LYS A 70 -13.45 10.36 -1.59
N ASP A 71 -13.96 10.82 -2.71
CA ASP A 71 -14.25 12.22 -2.94
C ASP A 71 -15.54 12.61 -2.20
N ASN A 72 -15.43 13.51 -1.24
CA ASN A 72 -16.53 14.03 -0.43
C ASN A 72 -16.81 15.51 -0.73
N GLY A 73 -16.35 16.01 -1.88
CA GLY A 73 -16.56 17.39 -2.30
C GLY A 73 -18.04 17.76 -2.43
N ASP A 74 -18.37 19.01 -2.08
CA ASP A 74 -19.70 19.58 -2.29
C ASP A 74 -19.77 20.19 -3.69
N TYR A 75 -20.20 19.36 -4.65
CA TYR A 75 -20.35 19.77 -6.05
C TYR A 75 -21.81 20.12 -6.34
N PRO A 76 -22.09 21.24 -7.05
CA PRO A 76 -23.43 21.52 -7.50
C PRO A 76 -24.00 20.36 -8.32
N ALA A 77 -25.26 20.01 -8.08
CA ALA A 77 -25.92 18.89 -8.77
C ALA A 77 -25.87 19.05 -10.30
N ASN A 78 -25.65 17.95 -11.01
CA ASN A 78 -25.52 17.88 -12.49
C ASN A 78 -24.26 18.57 -13.05
N THR A 79 -23.25 18.82 -12.24
CA THR A 79 -21.92 19.21 -12.73
C THR A 79 -21.13 17.99 -13.17
N PHE A 80 -20.16 18.21 -14.06
CA PHE A 80 -19.20 17.17 -14.46
C PHE A 80 -18.43 16.64 -13.25
N ASP A 81 -18.06 17.52 -12.32
CA ASP A 81 -17.31 17.18 -11.11
C ASP A 81 -18.10 16.29 -10.16
N ALA A 82 -19.40 16.57 -9.96
CA ALA A 82 -20.29 15.71 -9.16
C ALA A 82 -20.37 14.28 -9.73
N GLY A 83 -20.47 14.16 -11.06
CA GLY A 83 -20.45 12.86 -11.73
C GLY A 83 -19.11 12.15 -11.55
N PHE A 84 -17.99 12.87 -11.71
CA PHE A 84 -16.66 12.29 -11.54
C PHE A 84 -16.45 11.74 -10.13
N ALA A 85 -16.83 12.50 -9.10
CA ALA A 85 -16.76 12.07 -7.70
C ALA A 85 -17.59 10.80 -7.45
N GLU A 86 -18.80 10.71 -8.03
CA GLU A 86 -19.65 9.53 -7.91
C GLU A 86 -18.99 8.28 -8.53
N TRP A 87 -18.49 8.37 -9.76
CA TRP A 87 -17.82 7.25 -10.43
C TRP A 87 -16.50 6.86 -9.76
N TRP A 88 -15.74 7.83 -9.26
CA TRP A 88 -14.53 7.61 -8.48
C TRP A 88 -14.82 6.78 -7.23
N ASN A 89 -15.83 7.18 -6.45
CA ASN A 89 -16.23 6.49 -5.24
C ASN A 89 -16.79 5.09 -5.53
N GLN A 90 -17.54 4.93 -6.63
CA GLN A 90 -18.01 3.61 -7.07
C GLN A 90 -16.84 2.67 -7.41
N CYS A 91 -15.80 3.16 -8.09
CA CYS A 91 -14.60 2.38 -8.37
C CYS A 91 -13.90 1.93 -7.08
N ILE A 92 -13.81 2.81 -6.09
CA ILE A 92 -13.27 2.48 -4.76
C ILE A 92 -14.13 1.41 -4.07
N ASP A 93 -15.45 1.57 -4.06
CA ASP A 93 -16.41 0.61 -3.47
C ASP A 93 -16.26 -0.79 -4.12
N GLU A 94 -16.08 -0.85 -5.44
CA GLU A 94 -15.84 -2.10 -6.17
C GLU A 94 -14.54 -2.78 -5.78
N ILE A 95 -13.47 -2.01 -5.55
CA ILE A 95 -12.17 -2.53 -5.13
C ILE A 95 -12.24 -3.05 -3.68
N THR A 96 -12.81 -2.29 -2.76
CA THR A 96 -12.89 -2.64 -1.34
C THR A 96 -13.91 -3.74 -1.05
N GLY A 97 -14.82 -4.02 -2.00
CA GLY A 97 -15.93 -4.93 -1.77
C GLY A 97 -16.94 -4.38 -0.75
N GLU A 98 -16.91 -3.07 -0.49
CA GLU A 98 -17.95 -2.35 0.25
C GLU A 98 -19.21 -2.25 -0.61
N VAL A 99 -19.88 -3.38 -0.82
CA VAL A 99 -21.18 -3.41 -1.48
C VAL A 99 -22.19 -2.74 -0.53
N LYS A 100 -22.79 -1.64 -1.00
CA LYS A 100 -23.91 -0.93 -0.34
C LYS A 100 -25.09 -1.85 -0.04
#